data_AF-A0A0M8MRH7-F1
#
_entry.id   AF-A0A0M8MRH7-F1
#
_cell.length_a   1.000
_cell.length_b   1.000
_cell.length_c   1.000
_cell.angle_alpha   90.00
_cell.angle_beta   90.00
_cell.angle_gamma   90.00
#
_symmetry.space_group_name_H-M   'P 1'
#
loop_
_entity.id
_entity.type
_entity.pdbx_description
1 polymer ?
#
loop_
_entity_poly.entity_id
_entity_poly.type
_entity_poly.pdbx_seq_one_letter_code
_entity_poly.pdbx_strand_id
1 'polypeptide(L)'
;MDPTGAAQRLAEEYPSIAALPREMLEELASSPETMEQSQTQAQLLEALVDQLPAIQTLNAEHEALVEQVEAAAARNNALRPELEALRRDTQDAFTKAKQYEHQWPEVERALLEARKRFTPEAMQVRLHMAVQQLHDETEKLVNDFIDGLPPATSPTSTPMDDTHFVRHYCDLRTRYHLRAMQYEQYTRQRVQWKA
;
A
#
# COMPACT_ATOMS: atom_id res chain seq x y z
N MET A 1 -35.98 -78.93 -7.38
CA MET A 1 -35.44 -77.59 -7.08
C MET A 1 -34.29 -77.86 -6.15
N ASP A 2 -33.10 -78.07 -6.72
CA ASP A 2 -32.00 -78.73 -6.02
C ASP A 2 -31.25 -77.72 -5.16
N PRO A 3 -31.31 -77.84 -3.81
CA PRO A 3 -30.74 -76.85 -2.89
C PRO A 3 -29.21 -76.81 -2.93
N THR A 4 -28.58 -77.89 -3.41
CA THR A 4 -27.12 -78.03 -3.55
C THR A 4 -26.54 -77.14 -4.63
N GLY A 5 -27.25 -76.91 -5.74
CA GLY A 5 -26.79 -76.01 -6.81
C GLY A 5 -26.81 -74.53 -6.43
N ALA A 6 -27.77 -74.13 -5.59
CA ALA A 6 -27.84 -72.76 -5.07
C ALA A 6 -26.73 -72.47 -4.06
N ALA A 7 -26.43 -73.44 -3.18
CA ALA A 7 -25.35 -73.32 -2.20
C ALA A 7 -23.95 -73.24 -2.86
N GLN A 8 -23.72 -73.98 -3.93
CA GLN A 8 -22.47 -73.92 -4.70
C GLN A 8 -22.27 -72.57 -5.39
N ARG A 9 -23.32 -72.00 -5.99
CA ARG A 9 -23.24 -70.66 -6.60
C ARG A 9 -22.95 -69.55 -5.59
N LEU A 10 -23.57 -69.62 -4.41
CA LEU A 10 -23.30 -68.67 -3.33
C LEU A 10 -21.88 -68.82 -2.77
N ALA A 11 -21.34 -70.05 -2.73
CA ALA A 11 -19.96 -70.29 -2.32
C ALA A 11 -18.94 -69.82 -3.37
N GLU A 12 -19.29 -69.83 -4.65
CA GLU A 12 -18.48 -69.26 -5.75
C GLU A 12 -18.51 -67.73 -5.76
N GLU A 13 -19.65 -67.11 -5.47
CA GLU A 13 -19.82 -65.65 -5.42
C GLU A 13 -19.24 -65.02 -4.14
N TYR A 14 -19.27 -65.74 -3.02
CA TYR A 14 -18.81 -65.27 -1.71
C TYR A 14 -17.85 -66.27 -1.04
N PRO A 15 -16.65 -66.47 -1.61
CA PRO A 15 -15.70 -67.47 -1.13
C PRO A 15 -15.22 -67.19 0.30
N SER A 16 -15.19 -65.92 0.72
CA SER A 16 -14.84 -65.51 2.08
C SER A 16 -15.88 -65.98 3.11
N ILE A 17 -17.17 -65.90 2.77
CA ILE A 17 -18.28 -66.34 3.64
C ILE A 17 -18.35 -67.88 3.67
N ALA A 18 -18.04 -68.54 2.55
CA ALA A 18 -18.04 -70.00 2.44
C ALA A 18 -16.89 -70.68 3.21
N ALA A 19 -15.81 -69.96 3.48
CA ALA A 19 -14.65 -70.46 4.25
C ALA A 19 -14.87 -70.42 5.78
N LEU A 20 -15.95 -69.78 6.27
CA LEU A 20 -16.20 -69.68 7.69
C LEU A 20 -16.63 -71.00 8.33
N PRO A 21 -16.22 -71.25 9.59
CA PRO A 21 -16.75 -72.36 10.36
C PRO A 21 -18.24 -72.17 10.60
N ARG A 22 -18.98 -73.27 10.49
CA ARG A 22 -20.43 -73.31 10.66
C ARG A 22 -20.89 -72.73 12.00
N GLU A 23 -20.10 -72.89 13.05
CA GLU A 23 -20.38 -72.36 14.39
C GLU A 23 -20.46 -70.82 14.39
N MET A 24 -19.57 -70.13 13.67
CA MET A 24 -19.64 -68.67 13.51
C MET A 24 -20.84 -68.22 12.67
N LEU A 25 -21.23 -68.99 11.65
CA LEU A 25 -22.41 -68.68 10.84
C LEU A 25 -23.70 -68.87 11.64
N GLU A 26 -23.74 -69.85 12.53
CA GLU A 26 -24.85 -70.07 13.45
C GLU A 26 -24.93 -68.95 14.50
N GLU A 27 -23.78 -68.49 15.02
CA GLU A 27 -23.71 -67.35 15.93
C GLU A 27 -24.16 -66.04 15.25
N LEU A 28 -23.78 -65.83 13.99
CA LEU A 28 -24.21 -64.68 13.17
C LEU A 28 -25.68 -64.74 12.74
N ALA A 29 -26.27 -65.92 12.57
CA ALA A 29 -27.67 -66.11 12.21
C ALA A 29 -28.62 -66.12 13.42
N SER A 30 -28.08 -66.39 14.62
CA SER A 30 -28.85 -66.37 15.86
C SER A 30 -29.30 -64.95 16.21
N SER A 31 -30.54 -64.81 16.70
CA SER A 31 -31.01 -63.53 17.25
C SER A 31 -30.31 -63.28 18.59
N PRO A 32 -29.70 -62.10 18.80
CA PRO A 32 -28.99 -61.82 20.04
C PRO A 32 -29.98 -61.74 21.19
N GLU A 33 -29.85 -62.63 22.18
CA GLU A 33 -30.73 -62.66 23.35
C GLU A 33 -30.21 -61.76 24.49
N THR A 34 -28.90 -61.47 24.50
CA THR A 34 -28.22 -60.64 25.50
C THR A 34 -27.46 -59.48 24.84
N MET A 35 -27.34 -58.34 25.53
CA MET A 35 -26.63 -57.16 25.03
C MET A 35 -25.15 -57.43 24.70
N GLU A 36 -24.49 -58.32 25.46
CA GLU A 36 -23.11 -58.76 25.22
C GLU A 36 -22.99 -59.58 23.91
N GLN A 37 -23.98 -60.43 23.62
CA GLN A 37 -24.04 -61.23 22.39
C GLN A 37 -24.31 -60.36 21.15
N SER A 38 -25.09 -59.28 21.31
CA SER A 38 -25.28 -58.30 20.24
C SER A 38 -23.98 -57.55 19.91
N GLN A 39 -23.14 -57.25 20.90
CA GLN A 39 -21.86 -56.58 20.68
C GLN A 39 -20.83 -57.50 20.02
N THR A 40 -20.77 -58.78 20.44
CA THR A 40 -19.86 -59.75 19.83
C THR A 40 -20.27 -60.06 18.38
N GLN A 41 -21.56 -60.19 18.11
CA GLN A 41 -22.08 -60.37 16.74
C GLN A 41 -21.78 -59.17 15.86
N ALA A 42 -21.91 -57.94 16.38
CA ALA A 42 -21.56 -56.72 15.65
C ALA A 42 -20.07 -56.65 15.31
N GLN A 43 -19.18 -56.99 16.25
CA GLN A 43 -17.74 -57.03 16.03
C GLN A 43 -17.33 -58.12 15.03
N LEU A 44 -18.00 -59.28 15.06
CA LEU A 44 -17.78 -60.36 14.10
C LEU A 44 -18.23 -59.96 12.69
N LEU A 45 -19.38 -59.28 12.57
CA LEU A 45 -19.84 -58.73 11.30
C LEU A 45 -18.89 -57.67 10.76
N GLU A 46 -18.40 -56.77 11.62
CA GLU A 46 -17.43 -55.74 11.25
C GLU A 46 -16.13 -56.37 10.73
N ALA A 47 -15.57 -57.35 11.46
CA ALA A 47 -14.39 -58.08 11.04
C ALA A 47 -14.59 -58.85 9.72
N LEU A 48 -15.81 -59.38 9.47
CA LEU A 48 -16.13 -60.03 8.21
C LEU A 48 -16.26 -59.04 7.06
N VAL A 49 -16.88 -57.89 7.30
CA VAL A 49 -17.00 -56.81 6.32
C VAL A 49 -15.61 -56.30 5.92
N ASP A 50 -14.70 -56.15 6.88
CA ASP A 50 -13.32 -55.75 6.64
C ASP A 50 -12.49 -56.82 5.89
N GLN A 51 -12.94 -58.07 5.89
CA GLN A 51 -12.32 -59.15 5.11
C GLN A 51 -12.79 -59.20 3.65
N LEU A 52 -13.85 -58.46 3.26
CA LEU A 52 -14.25 -58.42 1.85
C LEU A 52 -13.20 -57.66 1.02
N PRO A 53 -12.76 -58.21 -0.12
CA PRO A 53 -11.71 -57.61 -0.94
C PRO A 53 -12.11 -56.22 -1.45
N ALA A 54 -13.39 -55.99 -1.76
CA ALA A 54 -13.90 -54.69 -2.18
C ALA A 54 -13.81 -53.63 -1.06
N ILE A 55 -14.02 -54.02 0.20
CA ILE A 55 -13.90 -53.12 1.35
C ILE A 55 -12.42 -52.84 1.64
N GLN A 56 -11.55 -53.84 1.52
CA GLN A 56 -10.10 -53.65 1.68
C GLN A 56 -9.52 -52.70 0.64
N THR A 57 -9.94 -52.81 -0.63
CA THR A 57 -9.51 -51.86 -1.66
C THR A 57 -10.02 -50.45 -1.37
N LEU A 58 -11.28 -50.31 -0.95
CA LEU A 58 -11.84 -49.00 -0.59
C LEU A 58 -11.16 -48.40 0.64
N ASN A 59 -10.83 -49.20 1.65
CA ASN A 59 -10.11 -48.75 2.84
C ASN A 59 -8.68 -48.33 2.48
N ALA A 60 -7.97 -49.08 1.64
CA ALA A 60 -6.64 -48.69 1.16
C ALA A 60 -6.67 -47.40 0.33
N GLU A 61 -7.67 -47.23 -0.53
CA GLU A 61 -7.88 -45.98 -1.27
C GLU A 61 -8.20 -44.81 -0.32
N HIS A 62 -9.04 -45.06 0.68
CA HIS A 62 -9.38 -44.07 1.70
C HIS A 62 -8.18 -43.64 2.53
N GLU A 63 -7.36 -44.58 3.01
CA GLU A 63 -6.11 -44.30 3.73
C GLU A 63 -5.15 -43.47 2.88
N ALA A 64 -4.96 -43.85 1.61
CA ALA A 64 -4.11 -43.09 0.69
C ALA A 64 -4.62 -41.65 0.46
N LEU A 65 -5.94 -41.45 0.40
CA LEU A 65 -6.54 -40.12 0.30
C LEU A 65 -6.35 -39.31 1.59
N VAL A 66 -6.51 -39.94 2.75
CA VAL A 66 -6.28 -39.30 4.06
C VAL A 66 -4.82 -38.83 4.15
N GLU A 67 -3.85 -39.69 3.83
CA GLU A 67 -2.43 -39.31 3.82
C GLU A 67 -2.14 -38.14 2.87
N GLN A 68 -2.75 -38.13 1.69
CA GLN A 68 -2.60 -37.02 0.74
C GLN A 68 -3.18 -35.71 1.28
N VAL A 69 -4.36 -35.77 1.91
CA VAL A 69 -5.00 -34.60 2.52
C VAL A 69 -4.18 -34.09 3.69
N GLU A 70 -3.67 -34.98 4.55
CA GLU A 70 -2.80 -34.62 5.67
C GLU A 70 -1.50 -33.98 5.19
N ALA A 71 -0.86 -34.55 4.16
CA ALA A 71 0.34 -33.98 3.57
C ALA A 71 0.07 -32.61 2.91
N ALA A 72 -1.10 -32.40 2.32
CA ALA A 72 -1.51 -31.10 1.79
C ALA A 72 -1.81 -30.10 2.92
N ALA A 73 -2.46 -30.54 3.99
CA ALA A 73 -2.74 -29.72 5.17
C ALA A 73 -1.44 -29.31 5.89
N ALA A 74 -0.47 -30.21 6.02
CA ALA A 74 0.85 -29.92 6.59
C ALA A 74 1.60 -28.87 5.77
N ARG A 75 1.59 -29.00 4.43
CA ARG A 75 2.18 -28.01 3.51
C ARG A 75 1.50 -26.64 3.64
N ASN A 76 0.17 -26.61 3.66
CA ASN A 76 -0.57 -25.36 3.87
C ASN A 76 -0.22 -24.73 5.23
N ASN A 77 -0.19 -25.51 6.31
CA ASN A 77 0.15 -25.02 7.64
C ASN A 77 1.58 -24.48 7.74
N ALA A 78 2.54 -25.10 7.03
CA ALA A 78 3.91 -24.62 6.97
C ALA A 78 4.03 -23.26 6.25
N LEU A 79 3.20 -23.00 5.23
CA LEU A 79 3.21 -21.74 4.46
C LEU A 79 2.41 -20.60 5.12
N ARG A 80 1.46 -20.91 6.00
CA ARG A 80 0.66 -19.90 6.73
C ARG A 80 1.47 -18.78 7.38
N PRO A 81 2.55 -19.02 8.16
CA PRO A 81 3.27 -17.94 8.82
C PRO A 81 3.91 -16.96 7.84
N GLU A 82 4.45 -17.46 6.72
CA GLU A 82 5.04 -16.63 5.68
C GLU A 82 3.97 -15.78 4.97
N LEU A 83 2.83 -16.37 4.63
CA LEU A 83 1.70 -15.65 4.02
C LEU A 83 1.10 -14.60 4.96
N GLU A 84 1.03 -14.90 6.26
CA GLU A 84 0.58 -13.93 7.27
C GLU A 84 1.57 -12.80 7.45
N ALA A 85 2.89 -13.08 7.44
CA ALA A 85 3.92 -12.06 7.47
C ALA A 85 3.81 -11.13 6.24
N LEU A 86 3.73 -11.72 5.05
CA LEU A 86 3.57 -10.95 3.81
C LEU A 86 2.27 -10.13 3.79
N ARG A 87 1.18 -10.66 4.35
CA ARG A 87 -0.08 -9.92 4.49
C ARG A 87 0.08 -8.71 5.42
N ARG A 88 0.78 -8.87 6.55
CA ARG A 88 1.05 -7.74 7.47
C ARG A 88 1.92 -6.68 6.80
N ASP A 89 3.00 -7.09 6.14
CA ASP A 89 3.91 -6.16 5.45
C ASP A 89 3.22 -5.37 4.34
N THR A 90 2.39 -6.05 3.54
CA THR A 90 1.61 -5.39 2.48
C THR A 90 0.55 -4.45 3.04
N GLN A 91 -0.10 -4.82 4.14
CA GLN A 91 -1.05 -3.96 4.84
C GLN A 91 -0.38 -2.72 5.43
N ASP A 92 0.80 -2.87 6.03
CA ASP A 92 1.57 -1.75 6.59
C ASP A 92 2.07 -0.81 5.48
N ALA A 93 2.59 -1.36 4.38
CA ALA A 93 3.02 -0.58 3.23
C ALA A 93 1.85 0.17 2.59
N PHE A 94 0.69 -0.48 2.45
CA PHE A 94 -0.53 0.16 1.94
C PHE A 94 -1.01 1.27 2.86
N THR A 95 -0.97 1.06 4.17
CA THR A 95 -1.38 2.06 5.17
C THR A 95 -0.48 3.27 5.11
N LYS A 96 0.84 3.09 5.01
CA LYS A 96 1.82 4.19 4.81
C LYS A 96 1.57 4.93 3.50
N ALA A 97 1.35 4.22 2.39
CA ALA A 97 1.04 4.84 1.12
C ALA A 97 -0.22 5.70 1.19
N LYS A 98 -1.28 5.22 1.86
CA LYS A 98 -2.51 5.99 2.09
C LYS A 98 -2.31 7.21 2.98
N GLN A 99 -1.47 7.11 4.00
CA GLN A 99 -1.09 8.26 4.82
C GLN A 99 -0.35 9.32 3.98
N TYR A 100 0.60 8.93 3.14
CA TYR A 100 1.29 9.87 2.25
C TYR A 100 0.36 10.48 1.20
N GLU A 101 -0.55 9.69 0.62
CA GLU A 101 -1.57 10.20 -0.30
C GLU A 101 -2.43 11.29 0.36
N HIS A 102 -2.79 11.10 1.64
CA HIS A 102 -3.54 12.09 2.40
C HIS A 102 -2.73 13.36 2.73
N GLN A 103 -1.43 13.21 3.02
CA GLN A 103 -0.53 14.33 3.34
C GLN A 103 -0.04 15.11 2.10
N TRP A 104 -0.04 14.45 0.94
CA TRP A 104 0.42 15.01 -0.33
C TRP A 104 -0.15 16.39 -0.69
N PRO A 105 -1.48 16.64 -0.64
CA PRO A 105 -2.04 17.94 -1.03
C PRO A 105 -1.54 19.09 -0.15
N GLU A 106 -1.27 18.86 1.13
CA GLU A 106 -0.75 19.90 2.02
C GLU A 106 0.69 20.26 1.67
N VAL A 107 1.53 19.25 1.44
CA VAL A 107 2.93 19.42 1.02
C VAL A 107 3.01 20.07 -0.35
N GLU A 108 2.17 19.64 -1.29
CA GLU A 108 2.10 20.22 -2.63
C GLU A 108 1.66 21.68 -2.58
N ARG A 109 0.67 22.02 -1.75
CA ARG A 109 0.27 23.42 -1.53
C ARG A 109 1.43 24.25 -0.96
N ALA A 110 2.12 23.74 0.05
CA ALA A 110 3.29 24.42 0.63
C ALA A 110 4.41 24.63 -0.39
N LEU A 111 4.67 23.63 -1.24
CA LEU A 111 5.66 23.72 -2.32
C LEU A 111 5.26 24.75 -3.37
N LEU A 112 3.99 24.76 -3.79
CA LEU A 112 3.48 25.75 -4.75
C LEU A 112 3.56 27.16 -4.18
N GLU A 113 3.22 27.35 -2.90
CA GLU A 113 3.33 28.65 -2.22
C GLU A 113 4.78 29.14 -2.12
N ALA A 114 5.71 28.25 -1.77
CA ALA A 114 7.13 28.57 -1.75
C ALA A 114 7.63 28.93 -3.16
N ARG A 115 7.25 28.15 -4.18
CA ARG A 115 7.65 28.34 -5.57
C ARG A 115 7.08 29.60 -6.21
N LYS A 116 5.85 30.03 -5.85
CA LYS A 116 5.19 31.23 -6.39
C LYS A 116 6.09 32.47 -6.35
N ARG A 117 6.94 32.61 -5.34
CA ARG A 117 7.85 33.78 -5.18
C ARG A 117 9.05 33.76 -6.12
N PHE A 118 9.40 32.58 -6.62
CA PHE A 118 10.55 32.34 -7.49
C PHE A 118 10.12 32.02 -8.92
N THR A 119 8.84 32.20 -9.26
CA THR A 119 8.43 32.11 -10.66
C THR A 119 9.04 33.28 -11.44
N PRO A 120 9.41 33.07 -12.71
CA PRO A 120 9.96 34.14 -13.55
C PRO A 120 9.04 35.37 -13.61
N GLU A 121 7.73 35.16 -13.61
CA GLU A 121 6.73 36.24 -13.61
C GLU A 121 6.74 37.03 -12.29
N ALA A 122 6.76 36.34 -11.14
CA ALA A 122 6.83 37.01 -9.84
C ALA A 122 8.14 37.79 -9.67
N MET A 123 9.26 37.25 -10.16
CA MET A 123 10.53 37.96 -10.17
C MET A 123 10.48 39.21 -11.07
N GLN A 124 9.82 39.13 -12.23
CA GLN A 124 9.64 40.28 -13.13
C GLN A 124 8.81 41.37 -12.48
N VAL A 125 7.68 41.02 -11.86
CA VAL A 125 6.82 41.99 -11.15
C VAL A 125 7.59 42.64 -10.01
N ARG A 126 8.36 41.87 -9.22
CA ARG A 126 9.21 42.42 -8.16
C ARG A 126 10.26 43.39 -8.69
N LEU A 127 10.88 43.06 -9.82
CA LEU A 127 11.86 43.94 -10.47
C LEU A 127 11.18 45.24 -10.94
N HIS A 128 10.01 45.15 -11.58
CA HIS A 128 9.23 46.31 -11.99
C HIS A 128 8.86 47.20 -10.80
N MET A 129 8.33 46.62 -9.72
CA MET A 129 8.01 47.37 -8.50
C MET A 129 9.24 48.04 -7.90
N ALA A 130 10.39 47.37 -7.88
CA ALA A 130 11.64 47.95 -7.38
C ALA A 130 12.16 49.10 -8.24
N VAL A 131 11.90 49.09 -9.56
CA VAL A 131 12.21 50.21 -10.47
C VAL A 131 11.30 51.40 -10.18
N GLN A 132 10.00 51.15 -10.01
CA GLN A 132 9.01 52.18 -9.70
C GLN A 132 9.26 52.82 -8.32
N GLN A 133 9.58 52.01 -7.30
CA GLN A 133 9.96 52.50 -5.97
C GLN A 133 11.18 53.42 -6.04
N LEU A 134 12.23 53.05 -6.80
CA LEU A 134 13.40 53.92 -6.97
C LEU A 134 13.05 55.22 -7.70
N HIS A 135 12.12 55.19 -8.65
CA HIS A 135 11.64 56.39 -9.31
C HIS A 135 10.92 57.31 -8.31
N ASP A 136 9.96 56.77 -7.56
CA ASP A 136 9.19 57.52 -6.56
C ASP A 136 10.13 58.09 -5.47
N GLU A 137 11.15 57.33 -5.05
CA GLU A 137 12.20 57.80 -4.12
C GLU A 137 13.01 58.97 -4.70
N THR A 138 13.36 58.93 -5.99
CA THR A 138 14.07 60.04 -6.64
C THR A 138 13.20 61.28 -6.75
N GLU A 139 11.93 61.14 -7.12
CA GLU A 139 10.99 62.27 -7.22
C GLU A 139 10.73 62.88 -5.84
N LYS A 140 10.53 62.04 -4.82
CA LYS A 140 10.38 62.49 -3.44
C LYS A 140 11.60 63.27 -2.97
N LEU A 141 12.80 62.76 -3.23
CA LEU A 141 14.03 63.45 -2.85
C LEU A 141 14.17 64.82 -3.52
N VAL A 142 13.80 64.92 -4.80
CA VAL A 142 13.79 66.19 -5.54
C VAL A 142 12.78 67.16 -4.93
N ASN A 143 11.56 66.70 -4.61
CA ASN A 143 10.55 67.52 -3.97
C ASN A 143 10.99 68.00 -2.59
N ASP A 144 11.54 67.10 -1.76
CA ASP A 144 12.07 67.44 -0.43
C ASP A 144 13.19 68.50 -0.51
N PHE A 145 14.03 68.43 -1.56
CA PHE A 145 15.08 69.43 -1.80
C PHE A 145 14.53 70.78 -2.26
N ILE A 146 13.56 70.79 -3.19
CA ILE A 146 12.90 72.02 -3.68
C ILE A 146 12.15 72.73 -2.55
N ASP A 147 11.46 71.97 -1.71
CA ASP A 147 10.69 72.48 -0.58
C ASP A 147 11.57 72.86 0.62
N GLY A 148 12.87 72.56 0.57
CA GLY A 148 13.84 72.86 1.63
C GLY A 148 13.61 72.05 2.91
N LEU A 149 12.95 70.90 2.82
CA LEU A 149 12.67 70.05 3.97
C LEU A 149 13.98 69.37 4.46
N PRO A 150 14.15 69.22 5.79
CA PRO A 150 15.27 68.46 6.31
C PRO A 150 15.15 66.99 5.88
N PRO A 151 16.27 66.31 5.58
CA PRO A 151 16.24 64.89 5.23
C PRO A 151 15.58 64.07 6.33
N ALA A 152 14.75 63.09 5.95
CA ALA A 152 13.98 62.25 6.88
C ALA A 152 14.84 61.51 7.93
N THR A 153 16.15 61.43 7.74
CA THR A 153 17.14 60.80 8.63
C THR A 153 17.63 61.71 9.76
N SER A 154 17.34 63.02 9.73
CA SER A 154 17.67 63.95 10.82
C SER A 154 16.72 65.15 10.84
N PRO A 155 15.63 65.10 11.63
CA PRO A 155 14.65 66.18 11.70
C PRO A 155 15.17 67.45 12.41
N THR A 156 16.44 67.46 12.83
CA THR A 156 17.11 68.59 13.53
C THR A 156 18.20 69.24 12.67
N SER A 157 18.45 68.77 11.44
CA SER A 157 19.50 69.33 10.58
C SER A 157 18.99 70.48 9.71
N THR A 158 19.92 71.36 9.32
CA THR A 158 19.79 72.39 8.27
C THR A 158 19.23 71.82 6.96
N PRO A 159 18.69 72.67 6.06
CA PRO A 159 18.31 72.25 4.70
C PRO A 159 19.41 71.42 4.05
N MET A 160 19.01 70.42 3.27
CA MET A 160 19.90 69.46 2.61
C MET A 160 21.00 70.18 1.83
N ASP A 161 22.27 69.91 2.15
CA ASP A 161 23.42 70.51 1.46
C ASP A 161 23.44 70.10 -0.03
N ASP A 162 23.71 71.05 -0.93
CA ASP A 162 23.69 70.88 -2.38
C ASP A 162 24.60 69.72 -2.81
N THR A 163 25.78 69.60 -2.19
CA THR A 163 26.74 68.55 -2.53
C THR A 163 26.26 67.15 -2.11
N HIS A 164 25.51 67.08 -1.00
CA HIS A 164 24.93 65.85 -0.50
C HIS A 164 23.71 65.43 -1.32
N PHE A 165 22.85 66.38 -1.70
CA PHE A 165 21.74 66.17 -2.62
C PHE A 165 22.21 65.58 -3.95
N VAL A 166 23.18 66.23 -4.62
CA VAL A 166 23.66 65.78 -5.93
C VAL A 166 24.22 64.37 -5.88
N ARG A 167 25.03 64.05 -4.86
CA ARG A 167 25.58 62.69 -4.69
C ARG A 167 24.48 61.66 -4.49
N HIS A 168 23.56 61.90 -3.56
CA HIS A 168 22.50 60.95 -3.26
C HIS A 168 21.52 60.76 -4.43
N TYR A 169 21.21 61.83 -5.15
CA TYR A 169 20.40 61.79 -6.36
C TYR A 169 21.09 60.99 -7.47
N CYS A 170 22.37 61.26 -7.76
CA CYS A 170 23.14 60.50 -8.74
C CYS A 170 23.22 59.00 -8.39
N ASP A 171 23.40 58.66 -7.11
CA ASP A 171 23.46 57.26 -6.66
C ASP A 171 22.12 56.52 -6.82
N LEU A 172 21.01 57.18 -6.47
CA LEU A 172 19.67 56.64 -6.70
C LEU A 172 19.37 56.49 -8.18
N ARG A 173 19.70 57.51 -8.99
CA ARG A 173 19.39 57.51 -10.42
C ARG A 173 20.24 56.50 -11.20
N THR A 174 21.49 56.30 -10.80
CA THR A 174 22.34 55.21 -11.32
C THR A 174 21.72 53.84 -11.05
N ARG A 175 21.26 53.61 -9.82
CA ARG A 175 20.59 52.34 -9.44
C ARG A 175 19.27 52.14 -10.19
N TYR A 176 18.49 53.21 -10.37
CA TYR A 176 17.27 53.20 -11.17
C TYR A 176 17.56 52.77 -12.61
N HIS A 177 18.49 53.43 -13.29
CA HIS A 177 18.81 53.12 -14.70
C HIS A 177 19.38 51.71 -14.87
N LEU A 178 20.22 51.25 -13.94
CA LEU A 178 20.72 49.88 -13.96
C LEU A 178 19.58 48.85 -13.88
N ARG A 179 18.65 49.02 -12.94
CA ARG A 179 17.50 48.11 -12.80
C ARG A 179 16.49 48.25 -13.95
N ALA A 180 16.30 49.45 -14.48
CA ALA A 180 15.44 49.68 -15.64
C ALA A 180 15.98 48.97 -16.90
N MET A 181 17.29 49.02 -17.13
CA MET A 181 17.92 48.26 -18.22
C MET A 181 17.79 46.75 -18.00
N GLN A 182 17.99 46.26 -16.77
CA GLN A 182 17.79 44.85 -16.45
C GLN A 182 16.33 44.41 -16.70
N TYR A 183 15.36 45.24 -16.32
CA TYR A 183 13.95 44.99 -16.57
C TYR A 183 13.60 44.96 -18.06
N GLU A 184 14.14 45.89 -18.85
CA GLU A 184 13.96 45.93 -20.30
C GLU A 184 14.55 44.69 -20.99
N GLN A 185 15.74 44.27 -20.56
CA GLN A 185 16.38 43.03 -21.05
C GLN A 185 15.59 41.78 -20.69
N TYR A 186 15.04 41.74 -19.48
CA TYR A 186 14.19 40.65 -19.00
C TYR A 186 12.88 40.57 -19.81
N THR A 187 12.24 41.71 -20.04
CA THR A 187 10.98 41.80 -20.81
C THR A 187 11.18 41.40 -22.28
N ARG A 188 12.36 41.68 -22.86
CA ARG A 188 12.74 41.25 -24.21
C ARG A 188 13.17 39.77 -24.30
N GLN A 189 13.04 38.99 -23.23
CA GLN A 189 13.44 37.56 -23.16
C GLN A 189 14.90 37.29 -23.56
N ARG A 190 15.77 38.31 -23.48
CA ARG A 190 17.20 38.15 -23.78
C ARG A 190 17.97 37.46 -22.64
N VAL A 191 17.35 37.33 -21.47
CA VAL A 191 17.88 36.61 -20.32
C VAL A 191 17.24 35.23 -20.26
N GLN A 192 17.93 34.23 -20.81
CA GLN A 192 17.59 32.83 -20.56
C GLN A 192 18.26 32.41 -19.25
N TRP A 193 17.48 32.23 -18.19
CA TRP A 193 17.96 31.57 -16.99
C TRP A 193 18.19 30.10 -17.34
N LYS A 194 19.45 29.66 -17.39
CA LYS A 194 19.74 28.23 -17.45
C LYS A 194 19.28 27.62 -16.12
N ALA A 195 18.38 26.65 -16.20
CA ALA A 195 17.94 25.84 -15.09
C ALA A 195 19.10 24.98 -14.56
#